data_AF-A0AA36N3S3-F1
#
_entry.id   AF-A0AA36N3S3-F1
#
_cell.length_a   1.000
_cell.length_b   1.000
_cell.length_c   1.000
_cell.angle_alpha   90.00
_cell.angle_beta   90.00
_cell.angle_gamma   90.00
#
_symmetry.space_group_name_H-M   'P 1'
#
loop_
_entity.id
_entity.type
_entity.pdbx_description
1 polymer ?
#
loop_
_entity_poly.entity_id
_entity_poly.type
_entity_poly.pdbx_seq_one_letter_code
_entity_poly.pdbx_strand_id
1 'polypeptide(L)'
;MIGIVGDSNTGKSTLLNALLGHRLLPTSYKSCTSAVTSVRLVADGEPTLSFRWKGKGEHVRGRKEVLSRIKALNEEIRESADAKAVVDLCVSCQPSSALRDLKICDGSLRLVDMPGQDETDNVVVKECFNQLLSMCHGLIVLVKHSAVRSDSLAVLLDGIAVQAPHLFSTPGAVTFVISQVDALRQDESDDEGTAATAHAINDLKKELLQYLANRDCLMLFPGFLSDVKVLCVSVDPKLTGGHEFGQLVEAVAELHGIIQDLKAARQVKLCKEIYETMVDRLDVIGRVYPVRAEEVLDNDKQEKNMRQATMAVAAASFLVTIPLGAWGVAMACAVRCAAAGTALGVGVVASAVNAQTKCDQEESQDTLGGVRCLGASLFGAMGAELANQRVSFQRTAASILEGKVYEDTLLDADGCPVYIGEFVGDVPHGQGRLFWKSTNFEAFIGTFKNGQPREGLFINEKGFCVAKCQVSAGGEVKVDGAQLDEENSLLVEDQPLESLDDFLGSKEVSNEVVDISNESRAGYKAMQS
;
A
#
# COMPACT_ATOMS: atom_id res chain seq x y z
N MET A 1 7.82 -13.35 0.80
CA MET A 1 7.75 -13.23 2.27
C MET A 1 6.68 -14.17 2.80
N ILE A 2 7.07 -15.08 3.70
CA ILE A 2 6.16 -15.91 4.49
C ILE A 2 6.26 -15.43 5.94
N GLY A 3 5.14 -14.99 6.51
CA GLY A 3 5.06 -14.58 7.92
C GLY A 3 4.90 -15.80 8.83
N ILE A 4 5.55 -15.79 9.98
CA ILE A 4 5.33 -16.76 11.06
C ILE A 4 4.73 -16.01 12.23
N VAL A 5 3.47 -16.31 12.52
CA VAL A 5 2.67 -15.60 13.52
C VAL A 5 2.15 -16.55 14.59
N GLY A 6 1.89 -16.03 15.78
CA GLY A 6 1.31 -16.76 16.90
C GLY A 6 1.53 -16.01 18.20
N ASP A 7 0.85 -16.42 19.26
CA ASP A 7 1.01 -15.84 20.59
C ASP A 7 2.46 -15.91 21.08
N SER A 8 2.80 -15.10 22.08
CA SER A 8 4.05 -15.29 22.82
C SER A 8 4.15 -16.71 23.37
N ASN A 9 5.38 -17.24 23.45
CA ASN A 9 5.68 -18.58 23.96
C ASN A 9 5.07 -19.77 23.16
N THR A 10 4.57 -19.54 21.95
CA THR A 10 4.18 -20.62 21.02
C THR A 10 5.38 -21.32 20.38
N GLY A 11 6.59 -20.77 20.52
CA GLY A 11 7.82 -21.35 20.01
C GLY A 11 8.20 -20.90 18.60
N LYS A 12 7.72 -19.73 18.12
CA LYS A 12 8.04 -19.15 16.80
C LYS A 12 9.53 -19.18 16.45
N SER A 13 10.36 -18.52 17.27
CA SER A 13 11.81 -18.45 17.05
C SER A 13 12.50 -19.81 17.22
N THR A 14 11.94 -20.73 18.04
CA THR A 14 12.43 -22.12 18.14
C THR A 14 12.16 -22.90 16.86
N LEU A 15 10.96 -22.77 16.30
CA LEU A 15 10.58 -23.40 15.04
C LEU A 15 11.44 -22.88 13.88
N LEU A 16 11.64 -21.56 13.81
CA LEU A 16 12.53 -20.94 12.84
C LEU A 16 13.95 -21.49 12.96
N ASN A 17 14.53 -21.52 14.16
CA ASN A 17 15.86 -22.09 14.36
C ASN A 17 15.96 -23.55 13.90
N ALA A 18 14.89 -24.35 14.05
CA ALA A 18 14.84 -25.72 13.55
C ALA A 18 14.75 -25.80 12.03
N LEU A 19 13.92 -24.98 11.39
CA LEU A 19 13.86 -24.88 9.93
C LEU A 19 15.23 -24.50 9.34
N LEU A 20 15.97 -23.62 10.03
CA LEU A 20 17.31 -23.21 9.64
C LEU A 20 18.40 -24.23 10.01
N GLY A 21 18.12 -25.20 10.87
CA GLY A 21 19.13 -26.13 11.43
C GLY A 21 20.18 -25.43 12.33
N HIS A 22 19.95 -24.16 12.68
CA HIS A 22 20.90 -23.30 13.36
C HIS A 22 20.19 -22.42 14.39
N ARG A 23 20.80 -22.30 15.57
CA ARG A 23 20.38 -21.39 16.64
C ARG A 23 20.89 -19.97 16.33
N LEU A 24 20.13 -19.21 15.57
CA LEU A 24 20.42 -17.83 15.18
C LEU A 24 19.54 -16.82 15.92
N LEU A 25 18.29 -17.20 16.19
CA LEU A 25 17.32 -16.36 16.89
C LEU A 25 17.29 -16.66 18.39
N PRO A 26 17.13 -15.66 19.26
CA PRO A 26 16.92 -15.87 20.67
C PRO A 26 15.62 -16.65 20.91
N THR A 27 15.67 -17.61 21.83
CA THR A 27 14.55 -18.48 22.23
C THR A 27 13.99 -18.11 23.60
N SER A 28 14.37 -16.93 24.12
CA SER A 28 14.02 -16.54 25.50
C SER A 28 12.53 -16.20 25.62
N TYR A 29 11.94 -16.56 26.76
CA TYR A 29 10.54 -16.33 27.11
C TYR A 29 10.09 -14.85 27.22
N LYS A 30 11.01 -13.88 27.14
CA LYS A 30 10.64 -12.47 27.21
C LYS A 30 10.21 -11.97 25.82
N SER A 31 9.01 -11.38 25.75
CA SER A 31 8.42 -10.77 24.55
C SER A 31 9.42 -9.87 23.81
N CYS A 32 9.64 -10.12 22.53
CA CYS A 32 10.60 -9.37 21.71
C CYS A 32 9.84 -8.24 21.02
N THR A 33 9.46 -7.24 21.81
CA THR A 33 8.41 -6.29 21.49
C THR A 33 8.70 -5.26 20.39
N SER A 34 9.87 -5.18 19.74
CA SER A 34 10.05 -4.12 18.72
C SER A 34 11.06 -4.40 17.59
N ALA A 35 11.58 -5.62 17.51
CA ALA A 35 12.48 -6.02 16.44
C ALA A 35 11.82 -7.08 15.56
N VAL A 36 11.62 -6.75 14.30
CA VAL A 36 11.15 -7.71 13.29
C VAL A 36 12.37 -8.41 12.76
N THR A 37 12.37 -9.74 12.81
CA THR A 37 13.48 -10.51 12.24
C THR A 37 13.04 -11.20 10.96
N SER A 38 13.61 -10.78 9.85
CA SER A 38 13.48 -11.46 8.57
C SER A 38 14.69 -12.35 8.33
N VAL A 39 14.44 -13.56 7.84
CA VAL A 39 15.47 -14.54 7.52
C VAL A 39 15.41 -14.84 6.03
N ARG A 40 16.48 -14.47 5.33
CA ARG A 40 16.70 -14.72 3.90
C ARG A 40 17.52 -16.01 3.75
N LEU A 41 16.99 -16.97 3.00
CA LEU A 41 17.67 -18.25 2.78
C LEU A 41 18.59 -18.17 1.56
N VAL A 42 19.88 -18.36 1.77
CA VAL A 42 20.91 -18.34 0.71
C VAL A 42 21.56 -19.70 0.57
N ALA A 43 21.99 -20.04 -0.65
CA ALA A 43 22.60 -21.34 -0.94
C ALA A 43 23.90 -21.58 -0.15
N ASP A 44 24.77 -20.56 -0.10
CA ASP A 44 26.08 -20.62 0.53
C ASP A 44 26.37 -19.34 1.33
N GLY A 45 27.36 -19.43 2.22
CA GLY A 45 27.81 -18.32 3.06
C GLY A 45 27.62 -18.55 4.55
N GLU A 46 28.39 -17.83 5.35
CA GLU A 46 28.20 -17.77 6.80
C GLU A 46 26.98 -16.93 7.15
N PRO A 47 26.29 -17.18 8.28
CA PRO A 47 25.20 -16.33 8.72
C PRO A 47 25.63 -14.87 8.86
N THR A 48 24.89 -13.97 8.24
CA THR A 48 25.09 -12.53 8.32
C THR A 48 23.84 -11.85 8.84
N LEU A 49 24.00 -10.82 9.65
CA LEU A 49 22.94 -9.94 10.13
C LEU A 49 23.21 -8.54 9.57
N SER A 50 22.23 -7.96 8.91
CA SER A 50 22.21 -6.56 8.48
C SER A 50 21.01 -5.85 9.10
N PHE A 51 21.23 -4.65 9.64
CA PHE A 51 20.17 -3.81 10.20
C PHE A 51 20.62 -2.35 10.25
N ARG A 52 19.66 -1.45 10.47
CA ARG A 52 19.89 -0.03 10.70
C ARG A 52 19.36 0.35 12.08
N TRP A 53 20.20 0.96 12.91
CA TRP A 53 19.81 1.42 14.24
C TRP A 53 20.41 2.80 14.51
N LYS A 54 19.57 3.75 14.96
CA LYS A 54 19.98 5.14 15.23
C LYS A 54 20.73 5.79 14.05
N GLY A 55 20.25 5.55 12.83
CA GLY A 55 20.85 6.07 11.59
C GLY A 55 22.13 5.37 11.13
N LYS A 56 22.62 4.35 11.85
CA LYS A 56 23.83 3.61 11.48
C LYS A 56 23.47 2.22 10.96
N GLY A 57 23.95 1.88 9.77
CA GLY A 57 23.94 0.52 9.26
C GLY A 57 25.01 -0.32 9.94
N GLU A 58 24.65 -1.51 10.39
CA GLU A 58 25.58 -2.48 10.98
C GLU A 58 25.48 -3.82 10.24
N HIS A 59 26.64 -4.47 10.09
CA HIS A 59 26.77 -5.80 9.52
C HIS A 59 27.57 -6.70 10.47
N VAL A 60 26.97 -7.82 10.86
CA VAL A 60 27.60 -8.80 11.75
C VAL A 60 27.65 -10.14 11.03
N ARG A 61 28.80 -10.82 11.09
CA ARG A 61 29.00 -12.15 10.47
C ARG A 61 29.32 -13.17 11.55
N GLY A 62 28.90 -14.41 11.32
CA GLY A 62 29.16 -15.54 12.20
C GLY A 62 27.96 -15.86 13.10
N ARG A 63 27.72 -17.16 13.33
CA ARG A 63 26.53 -17.65 14.04
C ARG A 63 26.44 -17.15 15.49
N LYS A 64 27.56 -17.13 16.21
CA LYS A 64 27.57 -16.75 17.63
C LYS A 64 27.42 -15.25 17.79
N GLU A 65 28.08 -14.51 16.90
CA GLU A 65 28.13 -13.05 16.82
C GLU A 65 26.75 -12.51 16.46
N VAL A 66 26.09 -13.09 15.44
CA VAL A 66 24.71 -12.76 15.06
C VAL A 66 23.75 -12.98 16.23
N LEU A 67 23.76 -14.17 16.84
CA LEU A 67 22.88 -14.47 17.98
C LEU A 67 23.13 -13.53 19.17
N SER A 68 24.40 -13.24 19.47
CA SER A 68 24.78 -12.33 20.55
C SER A 68 24.33 -10.90 20.25
N ARG A 69 24.46 -10.44 19.00
CA ARG A 69 24.05 -9.09 18.62
C ARG A 69 22.54 -8.94 18.64
N ILE A 70 21.77 -9.89 18.11
CA ILE A 70 20.29 -9.84 18.16
C ILE A 70 19.81 -9.76 19.62
N LYS A 71 20.41 -10.54 20.52
CA LYS A 71 20.09 -10.47 21.96
C LYS A 71 20.36 -9.08 22.54
N ALA A 72 21.56 -8.54 22.30
CA ALA A 72 21.94 -7.22 22.79
C ALA A 72 21.01 -6.13 22.23
N LEU A 73 20.68 -6.19 20.93
CA LEU A 73 19.75 -5.24 20.30
C LEU A 73 18.35 -5.31 20.92
N ASN A 74 17.83 -6.52 21.14
CA ASN A 74 16.52 -6.67 21.76
C ASN A 74 16.49 -6.12 23.20
N GLU A 75 17.61 -6.18 23.93
CA GLU A 75 17.76 -5.55 25.25
C GLU A 75 17.84 -4.02 25.13
N GLU A 76 18.69 -3.49 24.23
CA GLU A 76 18.81 -2.05 23.97
C GLU A 76 17.48 -1.41 23.54
N ILE A 77 16.72 -2.07 22.66
CA ILE A 77 15.41 -1.61 22.18
C ILE A 77 14.39 -1.57 23.32
N ARG A 78 14.42 -2.55 24.23
CA ARG A 78 13.53 -2.59 25.40
C ARG A 78 13.85 -1.51 26.42
N GLU A 79 15.13 -1.22 26.63
CA GLU A 79 15.57 -0.18 27.57
C GLU A 79 15.31 1.23 27.03
N SER A 80 15.22 1.38 25.71
CA SER A 80 14.88 2.64 25.08
C SER A 80 13.37 2.91 25.20
N ALA A 81 12.97 3.62 26.26
CA ALA A 81 11.59 4.10 26.46
C ALA A 81 11.05 4.93 25.28
N ASP A 82 11.95 5.48 24.46
CA ASP A 82 11.65 6.32 23.29
C ASP A 82 11.65 5.54 21.96
N ALA A 83 11.80 4.21 21.95
CA ALA A 83 11.78 3.41 20.73
C ALA A 83 10.38 3.37 20.10
N LYS A 84 9.99 4.47 19.44
CA LYS A 84 8.80 4.57 18.59
C LYS A 84 9.00 3.91 17.22
N ALA A 85 10.22 3.49 16.92
CA ALA A 85 10.59 2.91 15.64
C ALA A 85 10.79 1.40 15.77
N VAL A 86 10.26 0.67 14.79
CA VAL A 86 10.54 -0.76 14.62
C VAL A 86 11.90 -0.93 13.98
N VAL A 87 12.68 -1.88 14.50
CA VAL A 87 13.97 -2.26 13.91
C VAL A 87 13.77 -3.49 13.04
N ASP A 88 14.11 -3.38 11.75
CA ASP A 88 14.15 -4.52 10.84
C ASP A 88 15.53 -5.18 10.88
N LEU A 89 15.55 -6.44 11.31
CA LEU A 89 16.75 -7.28 11.38
C LEU A 89 16.71 -8.26 10.22
N CYS A 90 17.60 -8.12 9.24
CA CYS A 90 17.70 -9.03 8.11
C CYS A 90 18.86 -10.02 8.33
N VAL A 91 18.52 -11.28 8.58
CA VAL A 91 19.47 -12.38 8.74
C VAL A 91 19.55 -13.15 7.43
N SER A 92 20.74 -13.24 6.81
CA SER A 92 20.97 -14.14 5.67
C SER A 92 21.70 -15.39 6.15
N CYS A 93 21.21 -16.58 5.85
CA CYS A 93 21.86 -17.82 6.25
C CYS A 93 21.50 -19.01 5.36
N GLN A 94 22.30 -20.07 5.47
CA GLN A 94 21.97 -21.37 4.89
C GLN A 94 20.84 -22.03 5.68
N PRO A 95 19.87 -22.66 5.00
CA PRO A 95 18.84 -23.42 5.68
C PRO A 95 19.33 -24.84 6.06
N SER A 96 18.46 -25.57 6.77
CA SER A 96 18.67 -26.99 7.06
C SER A 96 18.80 -27.83 5.79
N SER A 97 19.39 -29.03 5.91
CA SER A 97 19.51 -29.96 4.79
C SER A 97 18.15 -30.28 4.16
N ALA A 98 17.09 -30.40 4.97
CA ALA A 98 15.75 -30.71 4.47
C ALA A 98 15.18 -29.63 3.52
N LEU A 99 15.35 -28.34 3.84
CA LEU A 99 14.97 -27.25 2.94
C LEU A 99 15.92 -27.11 1.74
N ARG A 100 17.19 -27.47 1.92
CA ARG A 100 18.20 -27.45 0.86
C ARG A 100 17.92 -28.50 -0.20
N ASP A 101 17.51 -29.70 0.21
CA ASP A 101 17.16 -30.81 -0.68
C ASP A 101 15.95 -30.46 -1.57
N LEU A 102 15.07 -29.57 -1.08
CA LEU A 102 13.93 -29.03 -1.82
C LEU A 102 14.27 -27.78 -2.65
N LYS A 103 15.54 -27.35 -2.70
CA LYS A 103 16.06 -26.22 -3.50
C LYS A 103 15.46 -24.85 -3.14
N ILE A 104 15.08 -24.64 -1.88
CA ILE A 104 14.43 -23.39 -1.40
C ILE A 104 15.47 -22.31 -1.00
N CYS A 105 16.66 -22.30 -1.62
CA CYS A 105 17.83 -21.51 -1.19
C CYS A 105 18.25 -20.43 -2.19
N ASP A 106 17.32 -19.98 -3.03
CA ASP A 106 17.55 -19.05 -4.14
C ASP A 106 17.67 -17.57 -3.70
N GLY A 107 17.60 -17.28 -2.41
CA GLY A 107 17.59 -15.90 -1.88
C GLY A 107 16.25 -15.18 -2.00
N SER A 108 15.25 -15.78 -2.66
CA SER A 108 13.91 -15.21 -2.85
C SER A 108 13.00 -15.49 -1.65
N LEU A 109 13.18 -16.63 -0.98
CA LEU A 109 12.41 -16.93 0.23
C LEU A 109 12.89 -16.09 1.42
N ARG A 110 11.92 -15.40 2.03
CA ARG A 110 12.09 -14.70 3.31
C ARG A 110 11.06 -15.22 4.31
N LEU A 111 11.54 -15.75 5.42
CA LEU A 111 10.73 -16.12 6.58
C LEU A 111 10.78 -14.98 7.58
N VAL A 112 9.64 -14.49 8.06
CA VAL A 112 9.60 -13.36 8.99
C VAL A 112 9.04 -13.80 10.33
N ASP A 113 9.84 -13.63 11.39
CA ASP A 113 9.39 -13.79 12.78
C ASP A 113 8.55 -12.57 13.14
N MET A 114 7.23 -12.73 13.19
CA MET A 114 6.31 -11.65 13.51
C MET A 114 6.19 -11.49 15.03
N PRO A 115 5.99 -10.27 15.54
CA PRO A 115 5.76 -10.06 16.97
C PRO A 115 4.56 -10.86 17.46
N GLY A 116 4.57 -11.20 18.76
CA GLY A 116 3.44 -11.89 19.39
C GLY A 116 2.17 -11.05 19.30
N GLN A 117 1.03 -11.68 19.05
CA GLN A 117 -0.24 -10.96 18.98
C GLN A 117 -0.60 -10.31 20.33
N ASP A 118 -0.23 -10.95 21.44
CA ASP A 118 -0.39 -10.41 22.79
C ASP A 118 0.52 -9.19 23.06
N GLU A 119 1.46 -8.89 22.17
CA GLU A 119 2.30 -7.69 22.23
C GLU A 119 1.65 -6.47 21.53
N THR A 120 0.48 -6.65 20.90
CA THR A 120 -0.22 -5.61 20.14
C THR A 120 -0.91 -4.53 20.97
N ASP A 121 -0.85 -4.63 22.31
CA ASP A 121 -1.23 -3.51 23.19
C ASP A 121 -0.32 -2.29 22.97
N ASN A 122 0.91 -2.51 22.51
CA ASN A 122 1.77 -1.45 22.04
C ASN A 122 1.37 -1.02 20.61
N VAL A 123 0.97 0.24 20.46
CA VAL A 123 0.53 0.84 19.18
C VAL A 123 1.58 0.66 18.08
N VAL A 124 2.86 0.78 18.38
CA VAL A 124 3.95 0.64 17.41
C VAL A 124 4.06 -0.80 16.92
N VAL A 125 3.92 -1.76 17.82
CA VAL A 125 3.97 -3.20 17.52
C VAL A 125 2.76 -3.62 16.71
N LYS A 126 1.59 -3.13 17.10
CA LYS A 126 0.35 -3.35 16.36
C LYS A 126 0.44 -2.81 14.94
N GLU A 127 0.95 -1.59 14.78
CA GLU A 127 1.11 -0.99 13.46
C GLU A 127 2.12 -1.77 12.61
N CYS A 128 3.25 -2.16 13.19
CA CYS A 128 4.22 -3.02 12.54
C CYS A 128 3.64 -4.38 12.14
N PHE A 129 2.93 -5.03 13.05
CA PHE A 129 2.26 -6.30 12.81
C PHE A 129 1.28 -6.20 11.64
N ASN A 130 0.47 -5.15 11.61
CA ASN A 130 -0.46 -4.88 10.52
C ASN A 130 0.27 -4.62 9.19
N GLN A 131 1.38 -3.87 9.21
CA GLN A 131 2.22 -3.64 8.03
C GLN A 131 2.85 -4.94 7.51
N LEU A 132 3.37 -5.79 8.38
CA LEU A 132 3.93 -7.07 7.99
C LEU A 132 2.87 -8.02 7.43
N LEU A 133 1.70 -8.10 8.08
CA LEU A 133 0.59 -8.92 7.58
C LEU A 133 0.16 -8.46 6.19
N SER A 134 0.05 -7.14 5.98
CA SER A 134 -0.35 -6.61 4.69
C SER A 134 0.71 -6.85 3.60
N MET A 135 1.97 -7.14 3.96
CA MET A 135 3.08 -7.49 3.05
C MET A 135 3.32 -9.01 2.89
N CYS A 136 2.69 -9.83 3.73
CA CYS A 136 2.86 -11.28 3.67
C CYS A 136 2.16 -11.87 2.44
N HIS A 137 2.81 -12.86 1.84
CA HIS A 137 2.29 -13.60 0.69
C HIS A 137 1.71 -14.93 1.16
N GLY A 138 2.43 -15.60 2.07
CA GLY A 138 1.93 -16.75 2.82
C GLY A 138 2.10 -16.54 4.32
N LEU A 139 1.40 -17.36 5.10
CA LEU A 139 1.36 -17.25 6.54
C LEU A 139 1.40 -18.63 7.20
N ILE A 140 2.26 -18.77 8.21
CA ILE A 140 2.30 -19.93 9.09
C ILE A 140 1.80 -19.48 10.46
N VAL A 141 0.65 -19.99 10.88
CA VAL A 141 0.00 -19.65 12.14
C VAL A 141 0.35 -20.72 13.18
N LEU A 142 1.19 -20.35 14.14
CA LEU A 142 1.58 -21.20 15.26
C LEU A 142 0.56 -21.11 16.39
N VAL A 143 0.04 -22.26 16.76
CA VAL A 143 -0.92 -22.44 17.84
C VAL A 143 -0.32 -23.39 18.85
N LYS A 144 -0.22 -23.01 20.11
CA LYS A 144 0.22 -23.96 21.14
C LYS A 144 -0.84 -25.06 21.30
N HIS A 145 -0.46 -26.32 21.52
CA HIS A 145 -1.43 -27.43 21.68
C HIS A 145 -2.53 -27.14 22.73
N SER A 146 -2.20 -26.41 23.80
CA SER A 146 -3.14 -26.04 24.86
C SER A 146 -4.02 -24.81 24.54
N ALA A 147 -3.85 -24.20 23.36
CA ALA A 147 -4.47 -22.93 22.96
C ALA A 147 -5.28 -23.04 21.66
N VAL A 148 -5.64 -24.25 21.23
CA VAL A 148 -6.38 -24.50 19.98
C VAL A 148 -7.75 -23.79 19.93
N ARG A 149 -8.36 -23.52 21.09
CA ARG A 149 -9.64 -22.80 21.23
C ARG A 149 -9.49 -21.49 22.02
N SER A 150 -8.32 -20.85 21.97
CA SER A 150 -8.10 -19.63 22.74
C SER A 150 -8.79 -18.41 22.11
N ASP A 151 -9.21 -17.48 22.97
CA ASP A 151 -9.71 -16.17 22.54
C ASP A 151 -8.61 -15.37 21.80
N SER A 152 -7.34 -15.54 22.19
CA SER A 152 -6.21 -14.95 21.48
C SER A 152 -6.20 -15.37 20.01
N LEU A 153 -6.32 -16.67 19.73
CA LEU A 153 -6.39 -17.18 18.36
C LEU A 153 -7.60 -16.60 17.61
N ALA A 154 -8.76 -16.42 18.26
CA ALA A 154 -9.90 -15.74 17.65
C ALA A 154 -9.55 -14.31 17.22
N VAL A 155 -8.96 -13.52 18.11
CA VAL A 155 -8.55 -12.14 17.84
C VAL A 155 -7.48 -12.10 16.73
N LEU A 156 -6.58 -13.09 16.66
CA LEU A 156 -5.58 -13.19 15.59
C LEU A 156 -6.25 -13.37 14.23
N LEU A 157 -7.19 -14.31 14.15
CA LEU A 157 -7.91 -14.63 12.93
C LEU A 157 -8.75 -13.45 12.45
N ASP A 158 -9.42 -12.74 13.37
CA ASP A 158 -10.16 -11.52 13.05
C ASP A 158 -9.23 -10.43 12.53
N GLY A 159 -8.06 -10.27 13.16
CA GLY A 159 -7.03 -9.34 12.71
C GLY A 159 -6.53 -9.67 11.29
N ILE A 160 -6.24 -10.94 11.00
CA ILE A 160 -5.81 -11.38 9.66
C ILE A 160 -6.94 -11.17 8.64
N ALA A 161 -8.19 -11.49 8.99
CA ALA A 161 -9.34 -11.34 8.09
C ALA A 161 -9.57 -9.88 7.70
N VAL A 162 -9.26 -8.93 8.58
CA VAL A 162 -9.39 -7.49 8.29
C VAL A 162 -8.17 -6.94 7.56
N GLN A 163 -6.96 -7.26 8.03
CA GLN A 163 -5.73 -6.61 7.57
C GLN A 163 -5.10 -7.28 6.34
N ALA A 164 -5.34 -8.57 6.15
CA ALA A 164 -4.76 -9.37 5.08
C ALA A 164 -5.75 -10.42 4.53
N PRO A 165 -6.96 -10.02 4.12
CA PRO A 165 -7.98 -10.95 3.66
C PRO A 165 -7.56 -11.74 2.41
N HIS A 166 -6.55 -11.29 1.65
CA HIS A 166 -5.98 -12.06 0.53
C HIS A 166 -5.40 -13.40 0.98
N LEU A 167 -4.90 -13.51 2.21
CA LEU A 167 -4.35 -14.76 2.74
C LEU A 167 -5.42 -15.84 2.89
N PHE A 168 -6.65 -15.49 3.27
CA PHE A 168 -7.76 -16.45 3.36
C PHE A 168 -8.47 -16.68 2.02
N SER A 169 -8.36 -15.73 1.09
CA SER A 169 -8.95 -15.86 -0.25
C SER A 169 -8.11 -16.74 -1.19
N THR A 170 -6.84 -16.98 -0.86
CA THR A 170 -5.90 -17.67 -1.75
C THR A 170 -5.61 -19.08 -1.25
N PRO A 171 -5.98 -20.13 -2.00
CA PRO A 171 -5.73 -21.53 -1.62
C PRO A 171 -4.26 -21.78 -1.25
N GLY A 172 -4.05 -22.49 -0.14
CA GLY A 172 -2.71 -22.87 0.32
C GLY A 172 -1.87 -21.75 0.92
N ALA A 173 -2.32 -20.49 0.94
CA ALA A 173 -1.54 -19.37 1.48
C ALA A 173 -1.36 -19.41 3.00
N VAL A 174 -2.20 -20.16 3.72
CA VAL A 174 -2.16 -20.27 5.19
C VAL A 174 -1.97 -21.72 5.63
N THR A 175 -0.99 -21.94 6.51
CA THR A 175 -0.76 -23.23 7.18
C THR A 175 -0.83 -23.04 8.69
N PHE A 176 -1.65 -23.84 9.37
CA PHE A 176 -1.69 -23.89 10.84
C PHE A 176 -0.74 -24.96 11.36
N VAL A 177 -0.01 -24.59 12.41
CA VAL A 177 0.99 -25.44 13.04
C VAL A 177 0.70 -25.50 14.53
N ILE A 178 0.19 -26.64 14.99
CA ILE A 178 0.01 -26.93 16.41
C ILE A 178 1.39 -27.30 16.98
N SER A 179 1.96 -26.43 17.80
CA SER A 179 3.31 -26.58 18.35
C SER A 179 3.31 -27.27 19.73
N GLN A 180 4.50 -27.77 20.12
CA GLN A 180 4.77 -28.37 21.43
C GLN A 180 3.93 -29.64 21.71
N VAL A 181 3.63 -30.42 20.68
CA VAL A 181 2.81 -31.65 20.83
C VAL A 181 3.56 -32.79 21.54
N ASP A 182 4.87 -32.66 21.74
CA ASP A 182 5.68 -33.56 22.56
C ASP A 182 5.27 -33.51 24.05
N ALA A 183 4.68 -32.41 24.51
CA ALA A 183 4.15 -32.30 25.87
C ALA A 183 3.04 -33.32 26.18
N LEU A 184 2.27 -33.73 25.16
CA LEU A 184 1.17 -34.71 25.29
C LEU A 184 1.67 -36.11 25.69
N ARG A 185 2.96 -36.41 25.47
CA ARG A 185 3.56 -37.71 25.82
C ARG A 185 3.86 -37.84 27.31
N GLN A 186 3.97 -36.74 28.05
CA GLN A 186 4.44 -36.78 29.44
C GLN A 186 3.35 -37.25 30.42
N ASP A 187 2.10 -37.34 29.97
CA ASP A 187 0.96 -37.67 30.84
C ASP A 187 0.61 -39.18 30.84
N GLU A 188 1.25 -40.02 30.01
CA GLU A 188 0.92 -41.45 29.87
C GLU A 188 2.11 -42.37 30.20
N SER A 189 1.88 -43.38 31.06
CA SER A 189 2.87 -44.35 31.50
C SER A 189 3.35 -45.31 30.40
N ASP A 190 4.62 -45.72 30.49
CA ASP A 190 5.58 -45.97 29.39
C ASP A 190 5.31 -47.06 28.32
N ASP A 191 4.25 -47.89 28.35
CA ASP A 191 4.16 -49.05 27.42
C ASP A 191 3.01 -49.02 26.38
N GLU A 192 1.97 -48.18 26.52
CA GLU A 192 0.88 -48.03 25.52
C GLU A 192 0.88 -46.69 24.75
N GLY A 193 1.85 -45.80 25.01
CA GLY A 193 1.74 -44.38 24.70
C GLY A 193 1.82 -43.95 23.22
N THR A 194 2.29 -44.78 22.29
CA THR A 194 2.46 -44.33 20.89
C THR A 194 1.15 -44.21 20.12
N ALA A 195 0.24 -45.19 20.27
CA ALA A 195 -1.07 -45.17 19.63
C ALA A 195 -1.99 -44.10 20.25
N ALA A 196 -1.95 -43.97 21.57
CA ALA A 196 -2.71 -42.95 22.31
C ALA A 196 -2.25 -41.53 21.95
N THR A 197 -0.94 -41.28 21.85
CA THR A 197 -0.41 -39.98 21.37
C THR A 197 -0.90 -39.66 19.95
N ALA A 198 -0.90 -40.63 19.04
CA ALA A 198 -1.37 -40.41 17.66
C ALA A 198 -2.87 -40.08 17.61
N HIS A 199 -3.68 -40.72 18.47
CA HIS A 199 -5.10 -40.38 18.61
C HIS A 199 -5.29 -38.96 19.14
N ALA A 200 -4.58 -38.59 20.21
CA ALA A 200 -4.64 -37.25 20.80
C ALA A 200 -4.25 -36.15 19.79
N ILE A 201 -3.22 -36.39 18.98
CA ILE A 201 -2.79 -35.47 17.92
C ILE A 201 -3.89 -35.28 16.86
N ASN A 202 -4.54 -36.37 16.43
CA ASN A 202 -5.64 -36.30 15.46
C ASN A 202 -6.86 -35.58 16.03
N ASP A 203 -7.15 -35.75 17.32
CA ASP A 203 -8.24 -35.05 17.99
C ASP A 203 -7.96 -33.54 18.06
N LEU A 204 -6.72 -33.13 18.36
CA LEU A 204 -6.33 -31.71 18.34
C LEU A 204 -6.49 -31.07 16.96
N LYS A 205 -6.16 -31.81 15.88
CA LYS A 205 -6.38 -31.31 14.50
C LYS A 205 -7.86 -31.12 14.20
N LYS A 206 -8.70 -32.10 14.55
CA LYS A 206 -10.15 -32.01 14.38
C LYS A 206 -10.74 -30.86 15.19
N GLU A 207 -10.24 -30.67 16.42
CA GLU A 207 -10.63 -29.59 17.30
C GLU A 207 -10.32 -28.22 16.69
N LEU A 208 -9.11 -28.04 16.16
CA LEU A 208 -8.73 -26.79 15.48
C LEU A 208 -9.58 -26.56 14.23
N LEU A 209 -9.77 -27.58 13.39
CA LEU A 209 -10.60 -27.46 12.19
C LEU A 209 -12.05 -27.11 12.51
N GLN A 210 -12.63 -27.73 13.54
CA GLN A 210 -13.97 -27.40 14.01
C GLN A 210 -14.03 -25.96 14.56
N TYR A 211 -12.99 -25.53 15.28
CA TYR A 211 -12.90 -24.17 15.77
C TYR A 211 -12.87 -23.16 14.61
N LEU A 212 -12.00 -23.37 13.62
CA LEU A 212 -11.92 -22.56 12.41
C LEU A 212 -13.24 -22.52 11.64
N ALA A 213 -13.93 -23.67 11.52
CA ALA A 213 -15.21 -23.78 10.82
C ALA A 213 -16.34 -22.97 11.47
N ASN A 214 -16.24 -22.69 12.77
CA ASN A 214 -17.24 -21.94 13.52
C ASN A 214 -16.91 -20.44 13.64
N ARG A 215 -15.84 -19.95 12.99
CA ARG A 215 -15.47 -18.52 13.03
C ARG A 215 -16.17 -17.73 11.94
N ASP A 216 -16.99 -16.76 12.34
CA ASP A 216 -17.74 -15.89 11.43
C ASP A 216 -16.85 -15.17 10.41
N CYS A 217 -15.66 -14.71 10.82
CA CYS A 217 -14.73 -14.04 9.93
C CYS A 217 -14.23 -14.94 8.80
N LEU A 218 -14.17 -16.26 9.00
CA LEU A 218 -13.73 -17.24 8.01
C LEU A 218 -14.86 -17.69 7.08
N MET A 219 -16.12 -17.49 7.47
CA MET A 219 -17.28 -17.79 6.62
C MET A 219 -17.35 -16.92 5.37
N LEU A 220 -16.64 -15.78 5.35
CA LEU A 220 -16.50 -14.89 4.20
C LEU A 220 -15.58 -15.47 3.10
N PHE A 221 -14.86 -16.55 3.38
CA PHE A 221 -13.87 -17.16 2.48
C PHE A 221 -14.26 -18.60 2.15
N PRO A 222 -15.25 -18.81 1.26
CA PRO A 222 -15.66 -20.14 0.86
C PRO A 222 -14.49 -20.88 0.20
N GLY A 223 -14.21 -22.10 0.66
CA GLY A 223 -13.06 -22.89 0.20
C GLY A 223 -11.83 -22.81 1.12
N PHE A 224 -11.74 -21.81 2.01
CA PHE A 224 -10.61 -21.73 2.94
C PHE A 224 -10.43 -23.02 3.77
N LEU A 225 -11.54 -23.54 4.32
CA LEU A 225 -11.51 -24.74 5.15
C LEU A 225 -11.17 -26.03 4.39
N SER A 226 -11.40 -26.08 3.08
CA SER A 226 -11.00 -27.26 2.28
C SER A 226 -9.51 -27.27 1.97
N ASP A 227 -8.89 -26.09 1.94
CA ASP A 227 -7.53 -25.91 1.44
C ASP A 227 -6.52 -25.72 2.59
N VAL A 228 -6.99 -25.38 3.79
CA VAL A 228 -6.14 -25.11 4.94
C VAL A 228 -5.43 -26.36 5.43
N LYS A 229 -4.10 -26.25 5.59
CA LYS A 229 -3.27 -27.32 6.17
C LYS A 229 -3.17 -27.15 7.69
N VAL A 230 -3.33 -28.26 8.42
CA VAL A 230 -3.12 -28.31 9.87
C VAL A 230 -2.09 -29.38 10.20
N LEU A 231 -0.94 -28.94 10.71
CA LEU A 231 0.20 -29.77 11.06
C LEU A 231 0.44 -29.75 12.58
N CYS A 232 0.90 -30.86 13.13
CA CYS A 232 1.23 -30.99 14.55
C CYS A 232 2.73 -31.24 14.70
N VAL A 233 3.46 -30.26 15.22
CA VAL A 233 4.93 -30.29 15.27
C VAL A 233 5.48 -30.15 16.67
N SER A 234 6.61 -30.82 16.91
CA SER A 234 7.45 -30.65 18.08
C SER A 234 8.87 -30.34 17.64
N VAL A 235 9.60 -29.56 18.44
CA VAL A 235 11.01 -29.26 18.18
C VAL A 235 11.77 -29.47 19.47
N ASP A 236 12.78 -30.34 19.44
CA ASP A 236 13.58 -30.65 20.63
C ASP A 236 14.60 -29.53 20.95
N PRO A 237 15.26 -29.54 22.13
CA PRO A 237 16.29 -28.57 22.48
C PRO A 237 17.52 -28.56 21.56
N LYS A 238 17.74 -29.62 20.77
CA LYS A 238 18.81 -29.74 19.77
C LYS A 238 18.39 -29.22 18.40
N LEU A 239 17.16 -28.67 18.29
CA LEU A 239 16.55 -28.20 17.05
C LEU A 239 16.20 -29.32 16.07
N THR A 240 16.06 -30.55 16.55
CA THR A 240 15.54 -31.67 15.77
C THR A 240 14.03 -31.56 15.73
N GLY A 241 13.48 -31.53 14.52
CA GLY A 241 12.04 -31.64 14.31
C GLY A 241 11.53 -33.02 14.68
N GLY A 242 10.44 -33.07 15.43
CA GLY A 242 9.66 -34.28 15.72
C GLY A 242 8.45 -34.40 14.80
N HIS A 243 7.32 -34.87 15.35
CA HIS A 243 6.04 -35.11 14.66
C HIS A 243 5.79 -34.18 13.46
N GLU A 244 5.48 -34.75 12.30
CA GLU A 244 5.14 -34.04 11.05
C GLU A 244 6.07 -32.90 10.62
N PHE A 245 7.26 -32.73 11.21
CA PHE A 245 8.16 -31.63 10.87
C PHE A 245 8.61 -31.70 9.41
N GLY A 246 8.76 -32.90 8.85
CA GLY A 246 8.97 -33.09 7.42
C GLY A 246 7.85 -32.52 6.55
N GLN A 247 6.58 -32.70 6.95
CA GLN A 247 5.43 -32.12 6.25
C GLN A 247 5.39 -30.59 6.38
N LEU A 248 5.89 -30.02 7.48
CA LEU A 248 6.05 -28.58 7.60
C LEU A 248 7.11 -28.05 6.62
N VAL A 249 8.23 -28.76 6.47
CA VAL A 249 9.27 -28.42 5.48
C VAL A 249 8.68 -28.47 4.06
N GLU A 250 7.88 -29.48 3.75
CA GLU A 250 7.15 -29.58 2.47
C GLU A 250 6.14 -28.42 2.31
N ALA A 251 5.39 -28.07 3.35
CA ALA A 251 4.45 -26.95 3.30
C ALA A 251 5.15 -25.60 3.04
N VAL A 252 6.33 -25.37 3.62
CA VAL A 252 7.17 -24.20 3.32
C VAL A 252 7.62 -24.21 1.86
N ALA A 253 7.99 -25.37 1.33
CA ALA A 253 8.38 -25.56 -0.07
C ALA A 253 7.23 -25.27 -1.02
N GLU A 254 6.03 -25.77 -0.72
CA GLU A 254 4.83 -25.52 -1.51
C GLU A 254 4.47 -24.04 -1.51
N LEU A 255 4.48 -23.38 -0.33
CA LEU A 255 4.28 -21.93 -0.22
C LEU A 255 5.29 -21.14 -1.04
N HIS A 256 6.56 -21.56 -1.04
CA HIS A 256 7.60 -20.96 -1.89
C HIS A 256 7.31 -21.18 -3.38
N GLY A 257 6.86 -22.37 -3.76
CA GLY A 257 6.51 -22.72 -5.14
C GLY A 257 5.35 -21.90 -5.72
N ILE A 258 4.38 -21.50 -4.89
CA ILE A 258 3.24 -20.67 -5.31
C ILE A 258 3.41 -19.17 -5.01
N ILE A 259 4.57 -18.74 -4.51
CA ILE A 259 4.74 -17.38 -3.96
C ILE A 259 4.46 -16.27 -4.97
N GLN A 260 4.74 -16.52 -6.26
CA GLN A 260 4.46 -15.56 -7.34
C GLN A 260 2.96 -15.41 -7.59
N ASP A 261 2.20 -16.50 -7.51
CA ASP A 261 0.76 -16.46 -7.62
C ASP A 261 0.14 -15.74 -6.41
N LEU A 262 0.65 -16.01 -5.20
CA LEU A 262 0.25 -15.32 -3.96
C LEU A 262 0.50 -13.81 -4.05
N LYS A 263 1.63 -13.40 -4.63
CA LYS A 263 1.98 -12.00 -4.91
C LYS A 263 1.00 -11.34 -5.86
N ALA A 264 0.78 -11.95 -7.02
CA ALA A 264 -0.12 -11.42 -8.03
C ALA A 264 -1.55 -11.30 -7.47
N ALA A 265 -2.05 -12.32 -6.77
CA ALA A 265 -3.37 -12.31 -6.15
C ALA A 265 -3.52 -11.17 -5.12
N ARG A 266 -2.51 -10.98 -4.26
CA ARG A 266 -2.46 -9.87 -3.30
C ARG A 266 -2.49 -8.51 -4.01
N GLN A 267 -1.65 -8.30 -5.02
CA GLN A 267 -1.57 -7.03 -5.75
C GLN A 267 -2.89 -6.69 -6.45
N VAL A 268 -3.49 -7.67 -7.14
CA VAL A 268 -4.80 -7.48 -7.79
C VAL A 268 -5.84 -7.06 -6.76
N LYS A 269 -5.88 -7.74 -5.61
CA LYS A 269 -6.83 -7.40 -4.54
C LYS A 269 -6.62 -5.99 -4.00
N LEU A 270 -5.38 -5.63 -3.66
CA LEU A 270 -5.06 -4.30 -3.14
C LEU A 270 -5.33 -3.19 -4.19
N CYS A 271 -4.91 -3.36 -5.46
CA CYS A 271 -5.24 -2.40 -6.53
C CYS A 271 -6.77 -2.27 -6.67
N LYS A 272 -7.51 -3.38 -6.58
CA LYS A 272 -8.98 -3.37 -6.68
C LYS A 272 -9.65 -2.61 -5.53
N GLU A 273 -9.25 -2.87 -4.29
CA GLU A 273 -9.79 -2.15 -3.11
C GLU A 273 -9.51 -0.64 -3.19
N ILE A 274 -8.30 -0.26 -3.62
CA ILE A 274 -7.94 1.15 -3.85
C ILE A 274 -8.79 1.73 -4.99
N TYR A 275 -8.91 1.02 -6.11
CA TYR A 275 -9.72 1.45 -7.25
C TYR A 275 -11.18 1.69 -6.87
N GLU A 276 -11.83 0.72 -6.23
CA GLU A 276 -13.22 0.83 -5.78
C GLU A 276 -13.40 2.01 -4.83
N THR A 277 -12.52 2.14 -3.83
CA THR A 277 -12.55 3.28 -2.89
C THR A 277 -12.42 4.62 -3.59
N MET A 278 -11.55 4.73 -4.60
CA MET A 278 -11.34 5.99 -5.33
C MET A 278 -12.49 6.31 -6.29
N VAL A 279 -13.04 5.30 -6.97
CA VAL A 279 -14.21 5.47 -7.85
C VAL A 279 -15.41 5.92 -7.03
N ASP A 280 -15.68 5.28 -5.88
CA ASP A 280 -16.76 5.67 -4.98
C ASP A 280 -16.59 7.13 -4.52
N ARG A 281 -15.36 7.55 -4.22
CA ARG A 281 -15.08 8.94 -3.85
C ARG A 281 -15.32 9.93 -4.99
N LEU A 282 -14.93 9.59 -6.21
CA LEU A 282 -15.20 10.43 -7.39
C LEU A 282 -16.71 10.53 -7.67
N ASP A 283 -17.43 9.41 -7.54
CA ASP A 283 -18.88 9.36 -7.76
C ASP A 283 -19.66 10.17 -6.73
N VAL A 284 -19.21 10.19 -5.47
CA VAL A 284 -19.83 11.00 -4.39
C VAL A 284 -19.70 12.50 -4.65
N ILE A 285 -18.56 12.96 -5.19
CA ILE A 285 -18.38 14.38 -5.56
C ILE A 285 -19.28 14.73 -6.73
N GLY A 286 -19.52 13.77 -7.63
CA GLY A 286 -20.40 13.92 -8.75
C GLY A 286 -19.87 14.91 -9.78
N ARG A 287 -20.81 15.49 -10.54
CA ARG A 287 -20.54 16.38 -11.67
C ARG A 287 -20.37 17.84 -11.23
N VAL A 288 -19.36 18.06 -10.40
CA VAL A 288 -18.96 19.39 -9.93
C VAL A 288 -17.75 19.84 -10.75
N TYR A 289 -17.76 21.09 -11.20
CA TYR A 289 -16.61 21.64 -11.89
C TYR A 289 -15.42 21.75 -10.92
N PRO A 290 -14.19 21.49 -11.38
CA PRO A 290 -12.99 21.78 -10.60
C PRO A 290 -12.93 23.25 -10.19
N VAL A 291 -12.24 23.53 -9.08
CA VAL A 291 -12.36 24.82 -8.36
C VAL A 291 -12.12 26.04 -9.25
N ARG A 292 -11.03 26.04 -10.04
CA ARG A 292 -10.66 27.21 -10.85
C ARG A 292 -11.54 27.31 -12.09
N ALA A 293 -11.96 26.19 -12.65
CA ALA A 293 -12.94 26.14 -13.74
C ALA A 293 -14.31 26.68 -13.31
N GLU A 294 -14.79 26.30 -12.12
CA GLU A 294 -16.02 26.82 -11.54
C GLU A 294 -15.95 28.34 -11.37
N GLU A 295 -14.85 28.86 -10.79
CA GLU A 295 -14.61 30.30 -10.66
C GLU A 295 -14.64 31.03 -12.01
N VAL A 296 -14.01 30.47 -13.06
CA VAL A 296 -14.02 31.08 -14.40
C VAL A 296 -15.42 31.08 -15.02
N LEU A 297 -16.18 30.00 -14.84
CA LEU A 297 -17.55 29.90 -15.36
C LEU A 297 -18.49 30.87 -14.63
N ASP A 298 -18.36 31.00 -13.32
CA ASP A 298 -19.14 31.94 -12.52
C ASP A 298 -18.81 33.39 -12.86
N ASN A 299 -17.52 33.72 -13.04
CA ASN A 299 -17.09 35.04 -13.48
C ASN A 299 -17.65 35.39 -14.87
N ASP A 300 -17.60 34.47 -15.84
CA ASP A 300 -18.18 34.66 -17.18
C ASP A 300 -19.71 34.84 -17.12
N LYS A 301 -20.39 34.08 -16.26
CA LYS A 301 -21.84 34.21 -16.02
C LYS A 301 -22.18 35.57 -15.41
N GLN A 302 -21.41 36.02 -14.42
CA GLN A 302 -21.57 37.35 -13.83
C GLN A 302 -21.32 38.46 -14.85
N GLU A 303 -20.30 38.34 -15.68
CA GLU A 303 -20.01 39.31 -16.73
C GLU A 303 -21.15 39.39 -17.77
N LYS A 304 -21.68 38.24 -18.21
CA LYS A 304 -22.84 38.20 -19.11
C LYS A 304 -24.07 38.84 -18.50
N ASN A 305 -24.35 38.56 -17.23
CA ASN A 305 -25.47 39.18 -16.50
C ASN A 305 -25.28 40.70 -16.37
N MET A 306 -24.07 41.16 -16.07
CA MET A 306 -23.75 42.59 -15.98
C MET A 306 -23.87 43.27 -17.35
N ARG A 307 -23.43 42.62 -18.44
CA ARG A 307 -23.60 43.13 -19.82
C ARG A 307 -25.08 43.24 -20.20
N GLN A 308 -25.89 42.22 -19.88
CA GLN A 308 -27.33 42.24 -20.12
C GLN A 308 -28.04 43.34 -19.31
N ALA A 309 -27.71 43.48 -18.02
CA ALA A 309 -28.23 44.56 -17.18
C ALA A 309 -27.82 45.94 -17.72
N THR A 310 -26.56 46.11 -18.12
CA THR A 310 -26.06 47.36 -18.71
C THR A 310 -26.80 47.71 -20.01
N MET A 311 -27.02 46.72 -20.89
CA MET A 311 -27.80 46.92 -22.12
C MET A 311 -29.26 47.27 -21.84
N ALA A 312 -29.90 46.62 -20.86
CA ALA A 312 -31.27 46.93 -20.46
C ALA A 312 -31.40 48.36 -19.89
N VAL A 313 -30.45 48.78 -19.04
CA VAL A 313 -30.39 50.15 -18.51
C VAL A 313 -30.15 51.17 -19.62
N ALA A 314 -29.26 50.87 -20.57
CA ALA A 314 -29.04 51.74 -21.73
C ALA A 314 -30.31 51.87 -22.59
N ALA A 315 -30.98 50.77 -22.90
CA ALA A 315 -32.22 50.76 -23.68
C ALA A 315 -33.36 51.52 -22.98
N ALA A 316 -33.52 51.33 -21.66
CA ALA A 316 -34.51 52.07 -20.86
C ALA A 316 -34.20 53.57 -20.82
N SER A 317 -32.93 53.94 -20.72
CA SER A 317 -32.49 55.35 -20.74
C SER A 317 -32.81 56.02 -22.08
N PHE A 318 -32.69 55.29 -23.21
CA PHE A 318 -33.12 55.77 -24.53
C PHE A 318 -34.64 55.96 -24.63
N LEU A 319 -35.45 55.07 -24.06
CA LEU A 319 -36.92 55.21 -24.07
C LEU A 319 -37.43 56.40 -23.25
N VAL A 320 -36.77 56.74 -22.14
CA VAL A 320 -37.16 57.86 -21.27
C VAL A 320 -36.67 59.21 -21.80
N THR A 321 -35.62 59.25 -22.64
CA THR A 321 -35.07 60.50 -23.19
C THR A 321 -35.77 60.98 -24.47
N ILE A 322 -36.56 60.13 -25.15
CA ILE A 322 -37.27 60.50 -26.38
C ILE A 322 -38.49 61.42 -26.15
N PRO A 323 -39.27 61.34 -25.04
CA PRO A 323 -40.41 62.25 -24.82
C PRO A 323 -40.06 63.61 -24.20
N LEU A 324 -38.85 63.79 -23.66
CA LEU A 324 -38.42 65.03 -22.98
C LEU A 324 -37.40 65.76 -23.85
N GLY A 325 -37.92 66.54 -24.80
CA GLY A 325 -37.15 67.23 -25.83
C GLY A 325 -35.99 68.10 -25.34
N ALA A 326 -34.86 67.96 -26.05
CA ALA A 326 -33.99 69.02 -26.55
C ALA A 326 -33.41 70.12 -25.62
N TRP A 327 -33.59 70.12 -24.30
CA TRP A 327 -33.13 71.23 -23.44
C TRP A 327 -32.27 70.82 -22.24
N GLY A 328 -31.38 69.84 -22.40
CA GLY A 328 -30.59 69.32 -21.27
C GLY A 328 -29.19 68.83 -21.60
N VAL A 329 -28.46 69.45 -22.54
CA VAL A 329 -27.05 69.11 -22.80
C VAL A 329 -26.14 69.92 -21.87
N ALA A 330 -26.02 69.53 -20.59
CA ALA A 330 -24.95 70.05 -19.71
C ALA A 330 -24.66 69.28 -18.41
N MET A 331 -25.53 68.42 -17.89
CA MET A 331 -25.37 67.89 -16.51
C MET A 331 -25.65 66.39 -16.40
N ALA A 332 -24.85 65.55 -17.05
CA ALA A 332 -24.96 64.09 -16.87
C ALA A 332 -23.63 63.32 -17.05
N CYS A 333 -22.50 63.87 -16.59
CA CYS A 333 -21.21 63.16 -16.60
C CYS A 333 -20.63 62.83 -15.20
N ALA A 334 -21.38 63.01 -14.10
CA ALA A 334 -20.79 62.91 -12.75
C ALA A 334 -21.34 61.78 -11.84
N VAL A 335 -22.13 60.82 -12.34
CA VAL A 335 -22.72 59.75 -11.47
C VAL A 335 -22.31 58.32 -11.89
N ARG A 336 -21.16 58.14 -12.54
CA ARG A 336 -20.69 56.79 -12.95
C ARG A 336 -19.40 56.27 -12.31
N CYS A 337 -18.89 56.90 -11.25
CA CYS A 337 -17.68 56.42 -10.57
C CYS A 337 -17.86 56.36 -9.04
N ALA A 338 -18.69 55.46 -8.53
CA ALA A 338 -18.71 55.12 -7.09
C ALA A 338 -19.46 53.80 -6.82
N ALA A 339 -19.01 52.67 -7.40
CA ALA A 339 -19.47 51.34 -6.99
C ALA A 339 -18.50 50.25 -7.45
N ALA A 340 -17.23 50.34 -7.04
CA ALA A 340 -16.29 49.24 -7.19
C ALA A 340 -15.21 49.38 -6.11
N GLY A 341 -15.46 48.75 -4.96
CA GLY A 341 -14.50 48.75 -3.88
C GLY A 341 -15.10 48.10 -2.65
N THR A 342 -14.59 46.90 -2.34
CA THR A 342 -14.71 46.11 -1.11
C THR A 342 -15.55 44.84 -1.23
N ALA A 343 -14.88 43.75 -1.59
CA ALA A 343 -15.05 42.43 -0.98
C ALA A 343 -14.07 41.48 -1.68
N LEU A 344 -13.07 41.00 -0.97
CA LEU A 344 -12.70 39.58 -0.91
C LEU A 344 -11.57 39.47 0.11
N GLY A 345 -11.96 39.04 1.31
CA GLY A 345 -11.04 38.65 2.37
C GLY A 345 -10.50 37.25 2.06
N VAL A 346 -9.20 37.10 2.25
CA VAL A 346 -8.55 35.79 2.36
C VAL A 346 -7.75 35.81 3.66
N GLY A 347 -8.38 35.38 4.74
CA GLY A 347 -7.71 34.50 5.71
C GLY A 347 -8.00 33.07 5.24
N VAL A 348 -7.15 32.07 5.46
CA VAL A 348 -6.81 31.53 6.78
C VAL A 348 -5.67 30.51 6.57
N VAL A 349 -4.67 30.60 7.46
CA VAL A 349 -3.81 29.51 8.00
C VAL A 349 -2.83 28.81 7.06
N ALA A 350 -1.59 29.29 7.12
CA ALA A 350 -0.40 28.46 6.99
C ALA A 350 0.06 28.03 8.39
N SER A 351 -0.17 26.78 8.77
CA SER A 351 0.53 26.17 9.90
C SER A 351 0.61 24.65 9.76
N ALA A 352 1.85 24.15 9.87
CA ALA A 352 2.23 22.77 10.18
C ALA A 352 2.30 21.73 9.04
N VAL A 353 3.16 21.97 8.04
CA VAL A 353 3.96 20.89 7.41
C VAL A 353 5.36 21.43 7.08
N ASN A 354 6.21 21.58 8.09
CA ASN A 354 7.62 21.93 7.86
C ASN A 354 8.58 21.20 8.81
N ALA A 355 8.25 19.96 9.16
CA ALA A 355 9.10 19.10 9.98
C ALA A 355 9.69 17.89 9.22
N GLN A 356 9.54 17.80 7.89
CA GLN A 356 9.94 16.58 7.16
C GLN A 356 10.70 16.78 5.84
N THR A 357 11.05 18.00 5.46
CA THR A 357 11.78 18.28 4.19
C THR A 357 13.25 18.66 4.39
N LYS A 358 13.83 18.43 5.58
CA LYS A 358 15.25 18.72 5.87
C LYS A 358 16.00 17.61 6.60
N CYS A 359 15.53 16.36 6.56
CA CYS A 359 16.42 15.24 6.82
C CYS A 359 17.06 14.84 5.49
N ASP A 360 18.38 14.91 5.50
CA ASP A 360 19.33 14.70 4.41
C ASP A 360 18.95 13.62 3.39
N GLN A 361 19.22 13.94 2.12
CA GLN A 361 19.22 13.04 0.96
C GLN A 361 20.34 11.98 1.06
N GLU A 362 20.47 11.29 2.19
CA GLU A 362 20.90 9.90 2.11
C GLU A 362 19.63 9.11 1.87
N GLU A 363 19.49 8.54 0.67
CA GLU A 363 18.44 7.58 0.33
C GLU A 363 18.48 6.43 1.34
N SER A 364 17.81 6.63 2.48
CA SER A 364 17.51 5.58 3.44
C SER A 364 16.55 4.66 2.74
N GLN A 365 17.10 3.64 2.07
CA GLN A 365 16.33 2.50 1.62
C GLN A 365 15.80 1.80 2.87
N ASP A 366 14.64 2.25 3.34
CA ASP A 366 13.96 1.66 4.46
C ASP A 366 13.52 0.26 4.05
N THR A 367 13.89 -0.72 4.87
CA THR A 367 13.50 -2.12 4.69
C THR A 367 12.50 -2.48 5.78
N LEU A 368 11.48 -3.26 5.41
CA LEU A 368 10.54 -3.84 6.36
C LEU A 368 10.38 -5.33 6.06
N GLY A 369 10.68 -6.17 7.05
CA GLY A 369 10.74 -7.62 6.85
C GLY A 369 11.83 -8.01 5.83
N GLY A 370 12.89 -7.21 5.74
CA GLY A 370 14.00 -7.32 4.82
C GLY A 370 13.66 -6.97 3.37
N VAL A 371 12.42 -6.60 3.07
CA VAL A 371 12.01 -6.15 1.74
C VAL A 371 12.25 -4.65 1.65
N ARG A 372 12.90 -4.21 0.57
CA ARG A 372 13.04 -2.77 0.28
C ARG A 372 11.67 -2.21 -0.02
N CYS A 373 11.18 -1.33 0.85
CA CYS A 373 9.93 -0.64 0.61
C CYS A 373 10.23 0.58 -0.26
N LEU A 374 9.87 0.52 -1.53
CA LEU A 374 9.97 1.69 -2.40
C LEU A 374 8.88 2.68 -2.01
N GLY A 375 9.28 3.78 -1.39
CA GLY A 375 8.39 4.89 -1.07
C GLY A 375 7.84 5.49 -2.36
N ALA A 376 6.59 5.96 -2.31
CA ALA A 376 5.92 6.55 -3.45
C ALA A 376 6.69 7.75 -4.06
N SER A 377 7.54 8.43 -3.29
CA SER A 377 8.37 9.55 -3.76
C SER A 377 9.31 9.17 -4.91
N LEU A 378 9.82 7.92 -4.93
CA LEU A 378 10.61 7.40 -6.04
C LEU A 378 9.81 7.33 -7.35
N PHE A 379 8.48 7.28 -7.25
CA PHE A 379 7.56 7.24 -8.38
C PHE A 379 6.93 8.59 -8.68
N GLY A 380 7.56 9.67 -8.22
CA GLY A 380 7.08 11.02 -8.43
C GLY A 380 5.83 11.36 -7.62
N ALA A 381 5.51 10.61 -6.56
CA ALA A 381 4.55 11.04 -5.56
C ALA A 381 5.12 12.24 -4.78
N MET A 382 4.30 13.25 -4.58
CA MET A 382 4.68 14.52 -3.98
C MET A 382 3.65 15.06 -2.99
N GLY A 383 2.53 14.37 -2.82
CA GLY A 383 1.43 14.80 -1.98
C GLY A 383 0.55 15.86 -2.64
N ALA A 384 -0.68 15.97 -2.13
CA ALA A 384 -1.73 16.81 -2.70
C ALA A 384 -1.37 18.30 -2.76
N GLU A 385 -0.71 18.83 -1.73
CA GLU A 385 -0.37 20.26 -1.64
C GLU A 385 0.63 20.67 -2.73
N LEU A 386 1.73 19.93 -2.87
CA LEU A 386 2.74 20.23 -3.89
C LEU A 386 2.19 19.98 -5.30
N ALA A 387 1.37 18.94 -5.48
CA ALA A 387 0.70 18.68 -6.74
C ALA A 387 -0.21 19.85 -7.14
N ASN A 388 -1.03 20.38 -6.22
CA ASN A 388 -1.94 21.50 -6.47
C ASN A 388 -1.19 22.80 -6.82
N GLN A 389 -0.04 23.04 -6.17
CA GLN A 389 0.82 24.20 -6.47
C GLN A 389 1.41 24.17 -7.88
N ARG A 390 1.59 22.97 -8.46
CA ARG A 390 2.14 22.80 -9.82
C ARG A 390 1.10 22.99 -10.92
N VAL A 391 -0.19 22.93 -10.59
CA VAL A 391 -1.27 23.09 -11.57
C VAL A 391 -1.22 24.50 -12.17
N SER A 392 -0.98 24.59 -13.47
CA SER A 392 -1.03 25.85 -14.21
C SER A 392 -2.39 26.01 -14.88
N PHE A 393 -3.21 26.95 -14.38
CA PHE A 393 -4.56 27.17 -14.92
C PHE A 393 -4.61 28.40 -15.82
N GLN A 394 -4.83 28.20 -17.11
CA GLN A 394 -5.01 29.27 -18.09
C GLN A 394 -6.07 28.88 -19.12
N ARG A 395 -7.35 29.06 -18.78
CA ARG A 395 -8.48 28.73 -19.68
C ARG A 395 -9.61 29.73 -19.60
N THR A 396 -10.38 29.79 -20.69
CA THR A 396 -11.59 30.62 -20.79
C THR A 396 -12.83 29.75 -20.61
N ALA A 397 -13.93 30.35 -20.16
CA ALA A 397 -15.22 29.67 -20.03
C ALA A 397 -15.66 28.96 -21.32
N ALA A 398 -15.45 29.59 -22.48
CA ALA A 398 -15.74 28.98 -23.78
C ALA A 398 -14.92 27.71 -24.02
N SER A 399 -13.61 27.72 -23.73
CA SER A 399 -12.76 26.54 -23.91
C SER A 399 -13.17 25.36 -23.02
N ILE A 400 -13.60 25.64 -21.80
CA ILE A 400 -14.09 24.63 -20.84
C ILE A 400 -15.40 24.02 -21.36
N LEU A 401 -16.35 24.86 -21.78
CA LEU A 401 -17.65 24.43 -22.31
C LEU A 401 -17.55 23.71 -23.66
N GLU A 402 -16.52 24.01 -24.47
CA GLU A 402 -16.20 23.31 -25.71
C GLU A 402 -15.57 21.92 -25.47
N GLY A 403 -15.28 21.55 -24.21
CA GLY A 403 -14.67 20.27 -23.86
C GLY A 403 -13.18 20.19 -24.22
N LYS A 404 -12.47 21.33 -24.27
CA LYS A 404 -11.02 21.31 -24.42
C LYS A 404 -10.36 20.84 -23.13
N VAL A 405 -9.25 20.13 -23.26
CA VAL A 405 -8.49 19.62 -22.11
C VAL A 405 -7.86 20.77 -21.32
N TYR A 406 -7.95 20.67 -19.99
CA TYR A 406 -7.32 21.60 -19.07
C TYR A 406 -6.92 20.91 -17.76
N GLU A 407 -5.95 21.46 -17.04
CA GLU A 407 -5.55 20.94 -15.72
C GLU A 407 -6.19 21.76 -14.60
N ASP A 408 -6.69 21.09 -13.57
CA ASP A 408 -7.26 21.74 -12.40
C ASP A 408 -7.21 20.81 -11.16
N THR A 409 -7.87 21.22 -10.08
CA THR A 409 -7.99 20.48 -8.82
C THR A 409 -9.46 20.31 -8.45
N LEU A 410 -9.86 19.06 -8.23
CA LEU A 410 -11.16 18.69 -7.67
C LEU A 410 -11.03 18.48 -6.17
N LEU A 411 -11.84 19.20 -5.41
CA LEU A 411 -11.92 19.10 -3.95
C LEU A 411 -13.18 18.36 -3.51
N ASP A 412 -13.13 17.71 -2.35
CA ASP A 412 -14.34 17.24 -1.67
C ASP A 412 -15.01 18.37 -0.87
N ALA A 413 -16.13 18.05 -0.20
CA ALA A 413 -16.90 19.00 0.60
C ALA A 413 -16.12 19.60 1.78
N ASP A 414 -15.04 18.95 2.22
CA ASP A 414 -14.17 19.45 3.30
C ASP A 414 -13.01 20.31 2.75
N GLY A 415 -12.95 20.51 1.43
CA GLY A 415 -11.87 21.23 0.76
C GLY A 415 -10.59 20.40 0.60
N CYS A 416 -10.65 19.08 0.82
CA CYS A 416 -9.51 18.20 0.63
C CYS A 416 -9.37 17.81 -0.85
N PRO A 417 -8.17 17.84 -1.45
CA PRO A 417 -7.99 17.40 -2.83
C PRO A 417 -8.34 15.92 -3.00
N VAL A 418 -9.17 15.63 -3.99
CA VAL A 418 -9.50 14.25 -4.37
C VAL A 418 -8.80 13.89 -5.66
N TYR A 419 -8.84 14.78 -6.65
CA TYR A 419 -8.18 14.59 -7.94
C TYR A 419 -7.46 15.86 -8.38
N ILE A 420 -6.25 15.70 -8.91
CA ILE A 420 -5.47 16.77 -9.53
C ILE A 420 -4.94 16.26 -10.86
N GLY A 421 -5.26 16.94 -11.95
CA GLY A 421 -4.87 16.51 -13.28
C GLY A 421 -5.70 17.13 -14.38
N GLU A 422 -5.71 16.46 -15.52
CA GLU A 422 -6.43 16.89 -16.71
C GLU A 422 -7.94 16.60 -16.61
N PHE A 423 -8.74 17.45 -17.25
CA PHE A 423 -10.19 17.40 -17.30
C PHE A 423 -10.71 17.68 -18.71
N VAL A 424 -11.87 17.12 -19.02
CA VAL A 424 -12.71 17.50 -20.16
C VAL A 424 -14.10 17.84 -19.62
N GLY A 425 -14.48 19.12 -19.66
CA GLY A 425 -15.67 19.60 -18.95
C GLY A 425 -15.48 19.46 -17.44
N ASP A 426 -16.37 18.74 -16.78
CA ASP A 426 -16.35 18.42 -15.34
C ASP A 426 -15.80 17.02 -15.03
N VAL A 427 -15.25 16.32 -16.03
CA VAL A 427 -14.87 14.90 -15.93
C VAL A 427 -13.35 14.72 -15.96
N PRO A 428 -12.75 14.02 -14.98
CA PRO A 428 -11.34 13.64 -15.02
C PRO A 428 -10.96 12.90 -16.32
N HIS A 429 -9.85 13.31 -16.93
CA HIS A 429 -9.37 12.79 -18.21
C HIS A 429 -7.84 12.84 -18.26
N GLY A 430 -7.21 12.13 -19.20
CA GLY A 430 -5.79 12.32 -19.49
C GLY A 430 -4.89 11.98 -18.31
N GLN A 431 -3.84 12.74 -18.03
CA GLN A 431 -2.94 12.50 -16.89
C GLN A 431 -3.50 13.09 -15.60
N GLY A 432 -3.40 12.35 -14.49
CA GLY A 432 -3.87 12.83 -13.20
C GLY A 432 -3.44 12.00 -12.00
N ARG A 433 -3.86 12.46 -10.84
CA ARG A 433 -3.52 11.92 -9.52
C ARG A 433 -4.75 11.88 -8.64
N LEU A 434 -4.95 10.78 -7.92
CA LEU A 434 -5.94 10.66 -6.84
C LEU A 434 -5.24 10.70 -5.49
N PHE A 435 -5.91 11.19 -4.46
CA PHE A 435 -5.32 11.36 -3.13
C PHE A 435 -6.18 10.73 -2.03
N TRP A 436 -5.53 10.09 -1.07
CA TRP A 436 -6.17 9.59 0.16
C TRP A 436 -6.63 10.75 1.05
N LYS A 437 -7.86 10.67 1.56
CA LYS A 437 -8.40 11.70 2.47
C LYS A 437 -7.62 11.76 3.79
N SER A 438 -7.22 10.60 4.29
CA SER A 438 -6.57 10.44 5.60
C SER A 438 -5.15 11.02 5.63
N THR A 439 -4.40 10.87 4.54
CA THR A 439 -2.96 11.17 4.51
C THR A 439 -2.55 12.23 3.48
N ASN A 440 -3.43 12.61 2.55
CA ASN A 440 -3.11 13.44 1.38
C ASN A 440 -2.00 12.87 0.48
N PHE A 441 -1.63 11.60 0.67
CA PHE A 441 -0.75 10.88 -0.25
C PHE A 441 -1.49 10.47 -1.49
N GLU A 442 -0.77 10.34 -2.60
CA GLU A 442 -1.31 9.77 -3.81
C GLU A 442 -1.83 8.35 -3.56
N ALA A 443 -3.06 8.09 -4.01
CA ALA A 443 -3.66 6.77 -4.11
C ALA A 443 -3.43 6.15 -5.49
N PHE A 444 -3.39 7.00 -6.51
CA PHE A 444 -3.17 6.61 -7.89
C PHE A 444 -2.44 7.73 -8.65
N ILE A 445 -1.51 7.35 -9.51
CA ILE A 445 -0.81 8.25 -10.43
C ILE A 445 -0.87 7.62 -11.83
N GLY A 446 -1.51 8.30 -12.79
CA GLY A 446 -1.56 7.78 -14.15
C GLY A 446 -2.66 8.41 -15.00
N THR A 447 -3.22 7.60 -15.90
CA THR A 447 -4.17 8.05 -16.91
C THR A 447 -5.63 7.81 -16.49
N PHE A 448 -6.49 8.72 -16.95
CA PHE A 448 -7.93 8.75 -16.70
C PHE A 448 -8.68 8.80 -18.02
N LYS A 449 -9.83 8.13 -18.08
CA LYS A 449 -10.74 8.21 -19.21
C LYS A 449 -12.18 8.06 -18.75
N ASN A 450 -12.96 9.09 -19.03
CA ASN A 450 -14.36 9.23 -18.63
C ASN A 450 -14.52 9.18 -17.10
N GLY A 451 -13.67 9.92 -16.39
CA GLY A 451 -13.74 10.04 -14.94
C GLY A 451 -13.12 8.89 -14.17
N GLN A 452 -12.66 7.83 -14.85
CA GLN A 452 -12.15 6.64 -14.20
C GLN A 452 -10.66 6.43 -14.45
N PRO A 453 -9.90 5.94 -13.45
CA PRO A 453 -8.53 5.45 -13.64
C PRO A 453 -8.44 4.39 -14.74
N ARG A 454 -7.37 4.43 -15.54
CA ARG A 454 -7.14 3.51 -16.66
C ARG A 454 -5.82 2.78 -16.58
N GLU A 455 -4.72 3.48 -16.53
CA GLU A 455 -3.40 2.87 -16.45
C GLU A 455 -2.52 3.74 -15.57
N GLY A 456 -1.92 3.14 -14.56
CA GLY A 456 -1.07 3.89 -13.64
C GLY A 456 -0.57 3.07 -12.47
N LEU A 457 0.04 3.79 -11.54
CA LEU A 457 0.59 3.27 -10.31
C LEU A 457 -0.42 3.41 -9.18
N PHE A 458 -0.71 2.31 -8.49
CA PHE A 458 -1.51 2.31 -7.27
C PHE A 458 -0.62 2.37 -6.04
N ILE A 459 -1.00 3.21 -5.07
CA ILE A 459 -0.26 3.48 -3.85
C ILE A 459 -1.24 3.37 -2.68
N ASN A 460 -0.87 2.63 -1.64
CA ASN A 460 -1.74 2.48 -0.46
C ASN A 460 -1.69 3.72 0.44
N GLU A 461 -2.57 3.78 1.45
CA GLU A 461 -2.64 4.92 2.38
C GLU A 461 -1.33 5.22 3.12
N LYS A 462 -0.44 4.23 3.22
CA LYS A 462 0.88 4.34 3.87
C LYS A 462 1.96 4.89 2.94
N GLY A 463 1.64 5.16 1.68
CA GLY A 463 2.60 5.67 0.69
C GLY A 463 3.49 4.59 0.07
N PHE A 464 3.12 3.31 0.18
CA PHE A 464 3.83 2.22 -0.49
C PHE A 464 3.21 1.93 -1.86
N CYS A 465 4.07 1.78 -2.85
CA CYS A 465 3.67 1.30 -4.17
C CYS A 465 3.10 -0.13 -4.07
N VAL A 466 1.89 -0.33 -4.60
CA VAL A 466 1.22 -1.63 -4.63
C VAL A 466 1.53 -2.36 -5.93
N ALA A 467 1.26 -1.73 -7.07
CA ALA A 467 1.54 -2.26 -8.40
C ALA A 467 1.23 -1.21 -9.48
N LYS A 468 1.81 -1.41 -10.67
CA LYS A 468 1.31 -0.79 -11.90
C LYS A 468 0.15 -1.63 -12.40
N CYS A 469 -0.99 -1.00 -12.64
CA CYS A 469 -2.23 -1.68 -12.98
C CYS A 469 -2.88 -1.02 -14.21
N GLN A 470 -3.45 -1.85 -15.08
CA GLN A 470 -4.36 -1.46 -16.17
C GLN A 470 -5.79 -1.82 -15.76
N VAL A 471 -6.74 -0.91 -15.98
CA VAL A 471 -8.14 -1.05 -15.58
C VAL A 471 -9.03 -1.00 -16.81
N SER A 472 -9.77 -2.08 -17.02
CA SER A 472 -10.67 -2.24 -18.16
C SER A 472 -11.86 -1.27 -18.08
N ALA A 473 -12.62 -1.16 -19.18
CA ALA A 473 -13.87 -0.37 -19.20
C ALA A 473 -14.89 -0.82 -18.13
N GLY A 474 -14.84 -2.10 -17.72
CA GLY A 474 -15.72 -2.66 -16.69
C GLY A 474 -15.15 -2.60 -15.27
N GLY A 475 -14.02 -1.91 -15.04
CA GLY A 475 -13.39 -1.83 -13.73
C GLY A 475 -12.56 -3.07 -13.35
N GLU A 476 -12.30 -3.98 -14.30
CA GLU A 476 -11.43 -5.12 -14.06
C GLU A 476 -9.97 -4.65 -14.00
N VAL A 477 -9.32 -4.93 -12.88
CA VAL A 477 -7.93 -4.55 -12.62
C VAL A 477 -7.00 -5.68 -13.05
N LYS A 478 -6.07 -5.35 -13.94
CA LYS A 478 -4.98 -6.23 -14.37
C LYS A 478 -3.65 -5.63 -13.93
N VAL A 479 -2.91 -6.36 -13.09
CA VAL A 479 -1.54 -5.98 -12.71
C VAL A 479 -0.61 -6.18 -13.91
N ASP A 480 0.26 -5.20 -14.18
CA ASP A 480 1.19 -5.19 -15.30
C ASP A 480 2.64 -5.03 -14.81
N GLY A 481 3.53 -5.91 -15.27
CA GLY A 481 4.97 -5.90 -14.97
C GLY A 481 5.41 -6.59 -13.67
N ALA A 482 6.70 -6.90 -13.59
CA ALA A 482 7.37 -7.26 -12.34
C ALA A 482 7.50 -6.00 -11.46
N GLN A 483 7.40 -6.14 -10.13
CA GLN A 483 7.61 -4.97 -9.29
C GLN A 483 9.10 -4.62 -9.18
N LEU A 484 9.42 -3.34 -9.06
CA LEU A 484 10.80 -2.86 -8.92
C LEU A 484 11.46 -3.27 -7.60
N ASP A 485 10.71 -3.56 -6.54
CA ASP A 485 11.25 -4.17 -5.31
C ASP A 485 11.67 -5.63 -5.52
N GLU A 486 11.16 -6.28 -6.57
CA GLU A 486 11.56 -7.63 -6.97
C GLU A 486 12.85 -7.61 -7.79
N GLU A 487 12.96 -6.73 -8.79
CA GLU A 487 14.16 -6.62 -9.63
C GLU A 487 15.38 -6.16 -8.82
N ASN A 488 15.19 -5.21 -7.90
CA ASN A 488 16.26 -4.73 -7.02
C ASN A 488 16.73 -5.76 -5.99
N SER A 489 15.96 -6.83 -5.75
CA SER A 489 16.38 -7.89 -4.83
C SER A 489 17.46 -8.81 -5.42
N LEU A 490 17.61 -8.80 -6.76
CA LEU A 490 18.60 -9.54 -7.54
C LEU A 490 19.84 -8.71 -7.89
N LEU A 491 19.74 -7.38 -7.86
CA LEU A 491 20.89 -6.50 -8.04
C LEU A 491 21.77 -6.56 -6.78
N VAL A 492 22.88 -7.27 -6.91
CA VAL A 492 24.00 -7.27 -5.95
C VAL A 492 24.37 -5.81 -5.63
N GLU A 493 24.57 -5.51 -4.34
CA GLU A 493 24.67 -4.18 -3.73
C GLU A 493 25.73 -3.21 -4.30
N ASP A 494 26.45 -3.56 -5.38
CA ASP A 494 27.60 -2.79 -5.91
C ASP A 494 27.40 -2.18 -7.31
N GLN A 495 26.20 -2.26 -7.92
CA GLN A 495 25.95 -1.64 -9.23
C GLN A 495 25.16 -0.32 -9.07
N PRO A 496 25.67 0.83 -9.56
CA PRO A 496 24.94 2.10 -9.54
C PRO A 496 23.69 2.02 -10.41
N LEU A 497 22.57 2.57 -9.92
CA LEU A 497 21.28 2.64 -10.62
C LEU A 497 21.45 3.29 -12.00
N GLU A 498 21.16 2.55 -13.07
CA GLU A 498 20.84 3.15 -14.37
C GLU A 498 19.52 3.92 -14.23
N SER A 499 19.42 5.08 -14.89
CA SER A 499 18.44 6.14 -14.59
C SER A 499 16.97 5.71 -14.71
N LEU A 500 16.20 5.98 -13.66
CA LEU A 500 14.76 5.70 -13.49
C LEU A 500 13.86 6.28 -14.61
N ASP A 501 14.36 7.25 -15.38
CA ASP A 501 13.62 7.99 -16.41
C ASP A 501 13.17 7.09 -17.59
N ASP A 502 13.95 6.05 -17.90
CA ASP A 502 13.58 5.09 -18.96
C ASP A 502 12.36 4.24 -18.57
N PHE A 503 12.14 4.01 -17.29
CA PHE A 503 11.02 3.20 -16.78
C PHE A 503 9.70 3.98 -16.74
N LEU A 504 9.75 5.28 -16.42
CA LEU A 504 8.56 6.13 -16.35
C LEU A 504 8.03 6.54 -17.73
N GLY A 505 8.70 6.14 -18.82
CA GLY A 505 8.19 6.33 -20.18
C GLY A 505 7.96 7.79 -20.53
N SER A 506 8.74 8.71 -19.96
CA SER A 506 8.72 10.11 -20.37
C SER A 506 9.28 10.21 -21.79
N LYS A 507 8.40 10.07 -22.78
CA LYS A 507 8.63 10.71 -24.07
C LYS A 507 8.75 12.20 -23.79
N GLU A 508 9.96 12.73 -23.84
CA GLU A 508 10.15 14.15 -24.09
C GLU A 508 9.31 14.49 -25.32
N VAL A 509 8.22 15.23 -25.10
CA VAL A 509 7.49 15.86 -26.19
C VAL A 509 8.41 16.98 -26.67
N SER A 510 9.26 16.67 -27.64
CA SER A 510 9.91 17.69 -28.43
C SER A 510 8.81 18.55 -29.05
N ASN A 511 8.74 19.80 -28.64
CA ASN A 511 7.92 20.83 -29.29
C ASN A 511 8.49 21.08 -30.69
N GLU A 512 8.30 20.15 -31.63
CA GLU A 512 8.33 20.49 -33.05
C GLU A 512 7.03 21.21 -33.38
N VAL A 513 7.15 22.53 -33.53
CA VAL A 513 6.15 23.36 -34.20
C VAL A 513 6.04 22.86 -35.64
N VAL A 514 5.08 21.97 -35.89
CA VAL A 514 4.71 21.59 -37.26
C VAL A 514 3.85 22.73 -37.82
N ASP A 515 4.48 23.51 -38.68
CA ASP A 515 3.87 24.58 -39.46
C ASP A 515 2.98 23.94 -40.55
N ILE A 516 1.72 23.64 -40.22
CA ILE A 516 0.73 23.16 -41.20
C ILE A 516 0.16 24.38 -41.93
N SER A 517 0.85 24.81 -42.98
CA SER A 517 0.25 25.61 -44.04
C SER A 517 0.27 24.84 -45.36
N ASN A 518 -0.90 24.79 -45.99
CA ASN A 518 -1.19 24.32 -47.35
C ASN A 518 -1.03 22.83 -47.65
N GLU A 519 -2.09 22.06 -47.38
CA GLU A 519 -2.63 21.08 -48.36
C GLU A 519 -3.93 20.48 -47.81
N SER A 520 -5.08 21.07 -48.15
CA SER A 520 -6.41 20.41 -48.09
C SER A 520 -7.48 21.37 -48.64
N ARG A 521 -7.44 21.62 -49.96
CA ARG A 521 -8.53 22.30 -50.68
C ARG A 521 -8.83 21.58 -51.98
N ALA A 522 -9.15 20.30 -51.88
CA ALA A 522 -9.79 19.54 -52.95
C ALA A 522 -10.58 18.38 -52.34
N GLY A 523 -11.91 18.40 -52.52
CA GLY A 523 -12.72 17.20 -52.32
C GLY A 523 -13.85 17.27 -51.30
N TYR A 524 -14.70 18.31 -51.33
CA TYR A 524 -16.09 18.18 -50.84
C TYR A 524 -17.01 19.13 -51.64
N LYS A 525 -17.39 18.68 -52.84
CA LYS A 525 -18.52 19.21 -53.62
C LYS A 525 -19.12 18.10 -54.46
N ALA A 526 -19.79 17.15 -53.81
CA ALA A 526 -20.71 16.21 -54.45
C ALA A 526 -21.60 15.54 -53.41
N MET A 527 -22.52 16.30 -52.79
CA MET A 527 -23.74 15.75 -52.19
C MET A 527 -24.63 16.92 -51.75
N GLN A 528 -25.48 17.38 -52.67
CA GLN A 528 -26.80 17.97 -52.40
C GLN A 528 -27.49 18.19 -53.75
N SER A 529 -28.36 17.23 -54.07
CA SER A 529 -29.59 17.47 -54.81
C SER A 529 -30.55 18.30 -53.98
#